data_AF-A0A0M9Z5D5-F1
#
_entry.id   AF-A0A0M9Z5D5-F1
#
_cell.length_a   1.000
_cell.length_b   1.000
_cell.length_c   1.000
_cell.angle_alpha   90.00
_cell.angle_beta   90.00
_cell.angle_gamma   90.00
#
_symmetry.space_group_name_H-M   'P 1'
#
loop_
_entity.id
_entity.type
_entity.pdbx_description
1 polymer ?
#
loop_
_entity_poly.entity_id
_entity_poly.type
_entity_poly.pdbx_seq_one_letter_code
_entity_poly.pdbx_strand_id
1 'polypeptide(L)'
;MDVARVGASGWVFTLFYPAERSTADTVEEHRALFRETIDQLGLTLVEITPAATADEVLVPSAGSAEPAFAANWSLPHADLERLWPHLGVRKDAPREVKEIKLRELMDAPAWSAAPTDLQLQAQRFLRETPPRRRRSRRGK
;
A
#
# COMPACT_ATOMS: atom_id res chain seq x y z
N MET A 1 6.67 20.44 -3.75
CA MET A 1 7.20 19.10 -3.45
C MET A 1 7.94 19.23 -2.15
N ASP A 2 7.64 18.35 -1.20
CA ASP A 2 8.34 18.28 0.08
C ASP A 2 9.20 17.02 0.13
N VAL A 3 10.34 17.14 0.80
CA VAL A 3 11.27 16.04 1.04
C VAL A 3 11.56 15.99 2.53
N ALA A 4 11.34 14.83 3.13
CA ALA A 4 11.60 14.59 4.54
C ALA A 4 12.45 13.35 4.73
N ARG A 5 13.29 13.34 5.76
CA ARG A 5 14.01 12.14 6.18
C ARG A 5 13.15 11.38 7.20
N VAL A 6 13.05 10.07 7.03
CA VAL A 6 12.35 9.18 7.96
C VAL A 6 13.35 8.18 8.53
N GLY A 7 13.60 8.29 9.84
CA GLY A 7 14.59 7.46 10.53
C GLY A 7 16.03 7.66 10.05
N ALA A 8 16.84 6.61 10.21
CA ALA A 8 18.28 6.68 9.94
C ALA A 8 18.64 6.62 8.45
N SER A 9 17.78 6.11 7.57
CA SER A 9 18.12 5.89 6.15
C SER A 9 16.96 6.10 5.18
N GLY A 10 15.75 6.41 5.65
CA GLY A 10 14.58 6.60 4.81
C GLY A 10 14.39 8.05 4.35
N TRP A 11 13.78 8.20 3.18
CA TRP A 11 13.34 9.48 2.64
C TRP A 11 11.89 9.36 2.19
N VAL A 12 11.11 10.41 2.43
CA VAL A 12 9.74 10.56 1.94
C VAL A 12 9.70 11.76 1.01
N PHE A 13 9.15 11.54 -0.18
CA PHE A 13 8.89 12.57 -1.18
C PHE A 13 7.39 12.77 -1.28
N THR A 14 6.92 13.99 -1.03
CA THR A 14 5.49 14.33 -1.13
C THR A 14 5.28 15.32 -2.26
N LEU A 15 4.48 14.92 -3.24
CA LEU A 15 4.05 15.77 -4.34
C LEU A 15 2.69 16.37 -4.02
N PHE A 16 2.58 17.70 -4.13
CA PHE A 16 1.35 18.45 -3.93
C PHE A 16 0.96 19.13 -5.24
N TYR A 17 -0.34 19.18 -5.53
CA TYR A 17 -0.89 19.90 -6.68
C TYR A 17 -1.66 21.13 -6.19
N PRO A 18 -1.27 22.35 -6.59
CA PRO A 18 -1.71 23.58 -5.91
C PRO A 18 -3.11 24.10 -6.27
N ALA A 19 -3.82 23.59 -7.30
CA ALA A 19 -5.15 24.13 -7.62
C ALA A 19 -6.10 23.21 -8.40
N GLU A 20 -5.61 22.46 -9.40
CA GLU A 20 -6.42 21.50 -10.15
C GLU A 20 -5.91 20.08 -9.93
N ARG A 21 -6.86 19.15 -9.76
CA ARG A 21 -6.56 17.73 -9.64
C ARG A 21 -5.94 17.29 -10.98
N SER A 22 -4.67 16.90 -10.95
CA SER A 22 -4.01 16.36 -12.15
C SER A 22 -4.79 15.18 -12.71
N THR A 23 -4.74 15.03 -14.03
CA THR A 23 -5.35 13.89 -14.70
C THR A 23 -4.69 12.59 -14.26
N ALA A 24 -5.41 11.47 -14.38
CA ALA A 24 -4.87 10.16 -14.05
C ALA A 24 -3.61 9.84 -14.86
N ASP A 25 -3.58 10.23 -16.14
CA ASP A 25 -2.45 10.01 -17.05
C ASP A 25 -1.21 10.78 -16.58
N THR A 26 -1.34 12.06 -16.25
CA THR A 26 -0.23 12.86 -15.72
C THR A 26 0.29 12.28 -14.40
N VAL A 27 -0.59 11.80 -13.53
CA VAL A 27 -0.16 11.14 -12.28
C VAL A 27 0.63 9.86 -12.56
N GLU A 28 0.21 9.05 -13.54
CA GLU A 28 0.91 7.81 -13.89
C GLU A 28 2.26 8.07 -14.58
N GLU A 29 2.36 9.10 -15.42
CA GLU A 29 3.64 9.53 -16.01
C GLU A 29 4.64 9.93 -14.91
N HIS A 30 4.21 10.71 -13.92
CA HIS A 30 5.07 11.09 -12.80
C HIS A 30 5.47 9.89 -11.93
N ARG A 31 4.57 8.91 -11.76
CA ARG A 31 4.90 7.65 -11.07
C ARG A 31 5.96 6.86 -11.83
N ALA A 32 5.84 6.75 -13.14
CA ALA A 32 6.81 6.06 -13.97
C ALA A 32 8.20 6.70 -13.85
N LEU A 33 8.26 8.04 -13.97
CA LEU A 33 9.51 8.80 -13.81
C LEU A 33 10.11 8.64 -12.41
N PHE A 34 9.26 8.64 -11.37
CA PHE A 34 9.72 8.42 -9.99
C PHE A 34 10.33 7.02 -9.82
N ARG A 35 9.66 5.97 -10.32
CA ARG A 35 10.17 4.59 -10.28
C ARG A 35 11.52 4.47 -10.99
N GLU A 36 11.62 5.04 -12.19
CA GLU A 36 12.85 5.03 -12.97
C GLU A 36 13.99 5.76 -12.24
N THR A 37 13.71 6.91 -11.64
CA THR A 37 14.70 7.69 -10.88
C THR A 37 15.18 6.93 -9.64
N ILE A 38 14.27 6.29 -8.90
CA ILE A 38 14.63 5.49 -7.71
C ILE A 38 15.55 4.32 -8.10
N ASP A 39 15.24 3.63 -9.20
CA ASP A 39 16.06 2.53 -9.73
C ASP A 39 17.46 3.04 -10.15
N GLN A 40 17.53 4.15 -10.88
CA GLN A 40 18.80 4.77 -11.30
C GLN A 40 19.68 5.20 -10.11
N LEU A 41 19.07 5.64 -9.00
CA LEU A 41 19.78 6.03 -7.79
C LEU A 41 20.17 4.83 -6.91
N GLY A 42 19.83 3.60 -7.29
CA GLY A 42 20.05 2.40 -6.50
C GLY A 42 19.27 2.40 -5.18
N LEU A 43 18.20 3.18 -5.10
CA LEU A 43 17.33 3.28 -3.93
C LEU A 43 16.26 2.20 -4.01
N THR A 44 15.80 1.71 -2.86
CA THR A 44 14.66 0.80 -2.79
C THR A 44 13.38 1.60 -2.66
N LEU A 45 12.45 1.43 -3.61
CA LEU A 45 11.11 2.00 -3.49
C LEU A 45 10.39 1.30 -2.33
N VAL A 46 10.06 2.06 -1.29
CA VAL A 46 9.35 1.54 -0.11
C VAL A 46 7.85 1.54 -0.36
N GLU A 47 7.27 2.69 -0.69
CA GLU A 47 5.82 2.83 -0.92
C GLU A 47 5.53 4.02 -1.85
N ILE A 48 4.45 3.92 -2.63
CA ILE A 48 3.78 5.07 -3.23
C ILE A 48 2.33 5.11 -2.75
N THR A 49 1.92 6.22 -2.14
CA THR A 49 0.54 6.42 -1.68
C THR A 49 -0.19 7.44 -2.57
N PRO A 50 -1.38 7.12 -3.12
CA PRO A 50 -2.03 5.80 -3.10
C PRO A 50 -1.31 4.80 -4.02
N ALA A 51 -1.33 3.51 -3.72
CA ALA A 51 -0.70 2.52 -4.60
C ALA A 51 -1.59 2.21 -5.82
N ALA A 52 -0.98 2.14 -7.01
CA ALA A 52 -1.63 1.76 -8.26
C ALA A 52 -1.33 0.28 -8.62
N THR A 53 -0.13 -0.21 -8.31
CA THR A 53 0.28 -1.61 -8.56
C THR A 53 0.79 -2.29 -7.29
N ALA A 54 0.91 -3.62 -7.32
CA ALA A 54 1.41 -4.40 -6.18
C ALA A 54 2.87 -4.07 -5.84
N ASP A 55 3.67 -3.65 -6.84
CA ASP A 55 5.08 -3.28 -6.68
C ASP A 55 5.24 -1.91 -6.00
N GLU A 56 4.17 -1.12 -5.92
CA GLU A 56 4.15 0.18 -5.24
C GLU A 56 3.75 0.08 -3.75
N VAL A 57 3.43 -1.13 -3.29
CA VAL A 57 3.15 -1.44 -1.89
C VAL A 57 4.35 -2.17 -1.30
N LEU A 58 4.87 -1.68 -0.18
CA LEU A 58 5.85 -2.44 0.60
C LEU A 58 5.24 -3.79 1.01
N VAL A 59 5.98 -4.88 0.77
CA VAL A 59 5.81 -6.10 1.57
C VAL A 59 6.80 -5.97 2.71
N PRO A 60 6.37 -5.75 3.97
CA PRO A 60 7.31 -5.61 5.07
C PRO A 60 8.14 -6.89 5.19
N SER A 61 9.47 -6.78 5.09
CA SER A 61 10.35 -7.78 5.69
C SER A 61 10.31 -7.57 7.20
N ALA A 62 10.36 -8.67 7.97
CA ALA A 62 10.26 -8.65 9.42
C ALA A 62 11.23 -7.61 10.03
N GLY A 63 10.70 -6.49 10.52
CA GLY A 63 11.46 -5.39 11.11
C GLY A 63 11.28 -3.99 10.51
N SER A 64 10.44 -3.80 9.48
CA SER A 64 10.12 -2.46 8.96
C SER A 64 9.14 -1.72 9.88
N ALA A 65 9.34 -0.39 10.00
CA ALA A 65 8.68 0.52 10.94
C ALA A 65 7.16 0.32 11.07
N GLU A 66 6.66 0.37 12.30
CA GLU A 66 5.23 0.24 12.60
C GLU A 66 4.42 1.30 11.83
N PRO A 67 3.41 0.88 11.06
CA PRO A 67 2.51 1.85 10.44
C PRO A 67 1.80 2.67 11.52
N ALA A 68 1.49 3.95 11.25
CA ALA A 68 0.93 4.87 12.23
C ALA A 68 -0.42 4.42 12.86
N PHE A 69 -1.10 3.43 12.25
CA PHE A 69 -2.30 2.79 12.80
C PHE A 69 -2.01 1.64 13.78
N ALA A 70 -0.75 1.28 13.99
CA ALA A 70 -0.32 0.09 14.74
C ALA A 70 -0.59 0.16 16.25
N ALA A 71 -0.69 1.37 16.82
CA ALA A 71 -0.73 1.54 18.27
C ALA A 71 -2.12 1.33 18.90
N ASN A 72 -3.21 1.72 18.23
CA ASN A 72 -4.59 1.55 18.72
C ASN A 72 -5.59 1.54 17.55
N TRP A 73 -6.62 0.69 17.62
CA TRP A 73 -7.69 0.70 16.62
C TRP A 73 -8.53 1.98 16.73
N SER A 74 -8.26 2.97 15.88
CA SER A 74 -8.94 4.26 15.88
C SER A 74 -9.82 4.49 14.64
N LEU A 75 -10.07 3.44 13.85
CA LEU A 75 -10.83 3.56 12.60
C LEU A 75 -12.33 3.31 12.85
N PRO A 76 -13.22 4.26 12.47
CA PRO A 76 -14.65 4.22 12.81
C PRO A 76 -15.48 3.32 11.87
N HIS A 77 -14.84 2.42 11.12
CA HIS A 77 -15.49 1.66 10.05
C HIS A 77 -15.42 0.16 10.30
N ALA A 78 -16.55 -0.52 10.12
CA ALA A 78 -16.70 -1.96 10.30
C ALA A 78 -16.67 -2.73 8.96
N ASP A 79 -16.41 -2.02 7.86
CA ASP A 79 -16.58 -2.51 6.50
C ASP A 79 -15.39 -2.13 5.61
N LEU A 80 -14.89 -3.13 4.86
CA LEU A 80 -13.65 -3.01 4.06
C LEU A 80 -13.74 -1.91 2.98
N GLU A 81 -14.92 -1.72 2.38
CA GLU A 81 -15.13 -0.71 1.33
C GLU A 81 -14.89 0.73 1.84
N ARG A 82 -15.15 0.99 3.11
CA ARG A 82 -14.86 2.30 3.75
C ARG A 82 -13.46 2.37 4.33
N LEU A 83 -12.82 1.23 4.52
CA LEU A 83 -11.46 1.12 5.03
C LEU A 83 -10.40 1.43 3.96
N TRP A 84 -10.62 1.02 2.70
CA TRP A 84 -9.62 1.19 1.63
C TRP A 84 -9.05 2.60 1.50
N PRO A 85 -9.87 3.67 1.46
CA PRO A 85 -9.34 5.03 1.33
C PRO A 85 -8.45 5.43 2.51
N HIS A 86 -8.72 4.92 3.72
CA HIS A 86 -7.93 5.18 4.93
C HIS A 86 -6.60 4.43 4.93
N LEU A 87 -6.52 3.32 4.18
CA LEU A 87 -5.27 2.57 3.95
C LEU A 87 -4.49 3.10 2.74
N GLY A 88 -4.89 4.25 2.17
CA GLY A 88 -4.29 4.78 0.95
C GLY A 88 -4.57 3.92 -0.29
N VAL A 89 -5.60 3.07 -0.25
CA VAL A 89 -5.98 2.19 -1.35
C VAL A 89 -7.19 2.77 -2.07
N ARG A 90 -7.08 2.90 -3.40
CA ARG A 90 -8.22 3.37 -4.21
C ARG A 90 -9.32 2.31 -4.26
N LYS A 91 -10.57 2.75 -4.45
CA LYS A 91 -11.71 1.83 -4.59
C LYS A 91 -11.56 0.89 -5.79
N ASP A 92 -10.99 1.38 -6.89
CA ASP A 92 -10.69 0.67 -8.13
C ASP A 92 -9.30 0.00 -8.15
N ALA A 93 -8.57 0.01 -7.04
CA ALA A 93 -7.25 -0.61 -6.97
C ALA A 93 -7.32 -2.12 -7.27
N PRO A 94 -6.29 -2.69 -7.93
CA PRO A 94 -6.19 -4.12 -8.16
C PRO A 94 -6.36 -4.93 -6.88
N ARG A 95 -6.91 -6.14 -7.01
CA ARG A 95 -7.17 -7.02 -5.85
C ARG A 95 -5.87 -7.34 -5.12
N GLU A 96 -4.78 -7.51 -5.84
CA GLU A 96 -3.45 -7.80 -5.30
C GLU A 96 -2.94 -6.66 -4.40
N VAL A 97 -3.21 -5.40 -4.76
CA VAL A 97 -2.88 -4.22 -3.94
C VAL A 97 -3.67 -4.22 -2.64
N LYS A 98 -4.99 -4.45 -2.76
CA LYS A 98 -5.89 -4.59 -1.59
C LYS A 98 -5.46 -5.74 -0.68
N GLU A 99 -5.03 -6.86 -1.24
CA GLU A 99 -4.57 -8.04 -0.50
C GLU A 99 -3.29 -7.75 0.31
N ILE A 100 -2.29 -7.10 -0.30
CA ILE A 100 -1.05 -6.76 0.40
C ILE A 100 -1.33 -5.77 1.53
N LYS A 101 -2.06 -4.69 1.25
CA LYS A 101 -2.42 -3.69 2.28
C LYS A 101 -3.31 -4.26 3.38
N LEU A 102 -4.18 -5.21 3.06
CA LEU A 102 -4.99 -5.91 4.07
C LEU A 102 -4.12 -6.81 4.96
N ARG A 103 -3.13 -7.52 4.40
CA ARG A 103 -2.18 -8.30 5.23
C ARG A 103 -1.34 -7.42 6.13
N GLU A 104 -0.82 -6.31 5.60
CA GLU A 104 -0.09 -5.31 6.38
C GLU A 104 -0.94 -4.80 7.56
N LEU A 105 -2.22 -4.51 7.32
CA LEU A 105 -3.14 -4.14 8.38
C LEU A 105 -3.33 -5.26 9.41
N MET A 106 -3.51 -6.50 8.95
CA MET A 106 -3.74 -7.66 9.83
C MET A 106 -2.52 -8.03 10.69
N ASP A 107 -1.31 -7.68 10.23
CA ASP A 107 -0.07 -7.89 10.98
C ASP A 107 0.15 -6.82 12.07
N ALA A 108 -0.61 -5.72 12.06
CA ALA A 108 -0.47 -4.67 13.05
C ALA A 108 -1.11 -5.04 14.42
N PRO A 109 -0.50 -4.67 15.56
CA PRO A 109 -1.02 -5.01 16.89
C PRO A 109 -2.48 -4.56 17.12
N ALA A 110 -2.82 -3.38 16.62
CA ALA A 110 -4.17 -2.81 16.68
C ALA A 110 -5.25 -3.67 16.00
N TRP A 111 -4.90 -4.57 15.06
CA TRP A 111 -5.87 -5.42 14.36
C TRP A 111 -6.66 -6.32 15.31
N SER A 112 -6.03 -6.76 16.40
CA SER A 112 -6.70 -7.56 17.44
C SER A 112 -7.94 -6.88 18.04
N ALA A 113 -7.97 -5.54 18.03
CA ALA A 113 -9.08 -4.72 18.51
C ALA A 113 -10.07 -4.30 17.41
N ALA A 114 -9.87 -4.75 16.16
CA ALA A 114 -10.76 -4.43 15.05
C ALA A 114 -12.16 -5.05 15.25
N PRO A 115 -13.25 -4.41 14.77
CA PRO A 115 -14.59 -4.98 14.82
C PRO A 115 -14.65 -6.39 14.20
N THR A 116 -15.35 -7.32 14.86
CA THR A 116 -15.46 -8.74 14.41
C THR A 116 -15.94 -8.86 12.97
N ASP A 117 -16.92 -8.04 12.57
CA ASP A 117 -17.46 -8.04 11.20
C ASP A 117 -16.39 -7.67 10.17
N LEU A 118 -15.49 -6.76 10.52
CA LEU A 118 -14.37 -6.37 9.66
C LEU A 118 -13.34 -7.49 9.57
N GLN A 119 -13.04 -8.15 10.69
CA GLN A 119 -12.14 -9.31 10.70
C GLN A 119 -12.68 -10.45 9.82
N LEU A 120 -13.98 -10.72 9.88
CA LEU A 120 -14.63 -11.74 9.05
C LEU A 120 -14.60 -11.37 7.57
N GLN A 121 -14.86 -10.11 7.22
CA GLN A 121 -14.75 -9.61 5.84
C GLN A 121 -13.33 -9.75 5.30
N ALA A 122 -12.32 -9.39 6.10
CA ALA A 122 -10.92 -9.53 5.73
C ALA A 122 -10.54 -10.99 5.43
N GLN A 123 -10.93 -11.91 6.32
CA GLN A 123 -10.67 -13.34 6.10
C GLN A 123 -11.41 -13.90 4.88
N ARG A 124 -12.61 -13.42 4.57
CA ARG A 124 -13.34 -13.81 3.34
C ARG A 124 -12.61 -13.31 2.09
N PHE A 125 -12.21 -12.04 2.09
CA PHE A 125 -11.48 -11.41 1.00
C PHE A 125 -10.18 -12.16 0.66
N LEU A 126 -9.43 -12.60 1.68
CA LEU A 126 -8.20 -13.39 1.51
C LEU A 126 -8.45 -14.84 1.09
N ARG A 127 -9.57 -15.47 1.49
CA ARG A 127 -9.91 -16.87 1.13
C ARG A 127 -10.38 -17.03 -0.31
N GLU A 128 -11.03 -16.02 -0.86
CA GLU A 128 -11.48 -16.00 -2.26
C GLU A 128 -10.33 -15.78 -3.27
N THR A 129 -9.08 -15.82 -2.80
CA THR A 129 -7.87 -15.65 -3.63
C THR A 129 -7.58 -16.94 -4.40
N PRO A 130 -7.64 -16.96 -5.74
CA PRO A 130 -7.16 -18.09 -6.51
C PRO A 130 -5.63 -18.21 -6.34
N PRO A 131 -5.06 -19.42 -6.34
CA PRO A 131 -3.63 -19.60 -6.15
C PRO A 131 -2.86 -18.82 -7.22
N ARG A 132 -1.89 -18.00 -6.78
CA ARG A 132 -0.94 -17.30 -7.65
C ARG A 132 -0.38 -18.30 -8.66
N ARG A 133 -0.73 -18.17 -9.94
CA ARG A 133 -0.09 -18.93 -11.02
C ARG A 133 1.39 -18.56 -11.00
N ARG A 134 2.23 -19.41 -10.41
CA ARG A 134 3.68 -19.35 -10.59
C ARG A 134 3.92 -19.35 -12.09
N ARG A 135 4.36 -18.22 -12.66
CA ARG A 135 4.94 -18.21 -14.00
C ARG A 135 6.17 -19.10 -13.92
N SER A 136 6.02 -20.35 -14.36
CA SER A 136 7.13 -21.22 -14.65
C SER A 136 7.95 -20.51 -15.73
N ARG A 137 9.11 -19.99 -15.33
CA ARG A 137 10.23 -19.76 -16.25
C ARG A 137 10.57 -21.13 -16.83
N ARG A 138 9.95 -21.50 -17.95
CA ARG A 138 10.42 -22.63 -18.76
C ARG A 138 11.58 -22.09 -19.58
N GLY A 139 12.77 -22.42 -19.10
CA GLY A 139 14.01 -22.20 -19.82
C GLY A 139 13.98 -22.84 -21.20
N LYS A 140 14.72 -22.18 -22.08
CA LYS A 140 14.94 -22.44 -23.50
C LYS A 140 15.49 -23.84 -23.76
#